data_AF-A0A7W9CIP5-F1
#
_entry.id   AF-A0A7W9CIP5-F1
#
_cell.length_a   1.000
_cell.length_b   1.000
_cell.length_c   1.000
_cell.angle_alpha   90.00
_cell.angle_beta   90.00
_cell.angle_gamma   90.00
#
_symmetry.space_group_name_H-M   'P 1'
#
loop_
_entity.id
_entity.type
_entity.pdbx_description
1 polymer ?
#
loop_
_entity_poly.entity_id
_entity_poly.type
_entity_poly.pdbx_seq_one_letter_code
_entity_poly.pdbx_strand_id
1 'polypeptide(L)'
;MAQAPQRGGGGNDRNRRDNRNAPEGPESDVVEKLVHINRVAATVKGGRRFSFAALMVVGDGKGRVGFGHGKAREVPEAIRKATEEAKKTMIRVPLRENRTLHHDGNGRWGAGKIMMRAAPPGTGVIAGGPMRAVLETLGVQDVVAKSSGSSNPYNMIRATFEALKVQSSPRQVASKRGKKVADLMGRRNDGASSPEAVES
;
A
#
# COMPACT_ATOMS: atom_id res chain seq x y z
N MET A 1 -46.54 48.47 44.41
CA MET A 1 -45.06 48.58 44.23
C MET A 1 -44.69 47.81 42.99
N ALA A 2 -44.15 48.52 42.00
CA ALA A 2 -43.66 47.97 40.74
C ALA A 2 -42.18 47.61 40.87
N GLN A 3 -41.75 46.52 40.23
CA GLN A 3 -40.41 46.36 39.65
C GLN A 3 -40.36 45.11 38.76
N ALA A 4 -40.27 45.33 37.44
CA ALA A 4 -39.37 44.56 36.58
C ALA A 4 -38.06 45.40 36.47
N PRO A 5 -36.93 44.97 35.84
CA PRO A 5 -36.64 43.72 35.12
C PRO A 5 -35.25 43.13 35.46
N GLN A 6 -34.83 42.01 34.82
CA GLN A 6 -33.54 41.94 34.12
C GLN A 6 -33.35 40.64 33.32
N ARG A 7 -33.06 40.85 32.02
CA ARG A 7 -32.49 39.87 31.09
C ARG A 7 -31.00 39.73 31.36
N GLY A 8 -30.50 38.51 31.33
CA GLY A 8 -29.09 38.17 31.12
C GLY A 8 -29.05 36.69 30.74
N GLY A 9 -28.28 36.20 29.78
CA GLY A 9 -27.19 36.74 28.98
C GLY A 9 -26.51 35.49 28.40
N GLY A 10 -26.34 35.42 27.08
CA GLY A 10 -25.83 34.24 26.38
C GLY A 10 -24.41 33.84 26.82
N GLY A 11 -24.16 32.53 26.86
CA GLY A 11 -22.88 31.94 27.28
C GLY A 11 -22.45 30.77 26.39
N ASN A 12 -22.15 31.06 25.13
CA ASN A 12 -21.04 30.52 24.34
C ASN A 12 -20.65 29.02 24.46
N ASP A 13 -21.50 28.10 24.01
CA ASP A 13 -21.13 26.70 23.68
C ASP A 13 -20.34 26.60 22.35
N ARG A 14 -19.15 27.23 22.28
CA ARG A 14 -18.29 27.20 21.07
C ARG A 14 -16.85 26.76 21.32
N ASN A 15 -16.60 25.90 22.31
CA ASN A 15 -15.24 25.39 22.53
C ASN A 15 -15.08 23.88 22.27
N ARG A 16 -15.50 23.44 21.08
CA ARG A 16 -15.26 22.08 20.56
C ARG A 16 -14.58 22.09 19.20
N ARG A 17 -13.60 22.97 19.01
CA ARG A 17 -12.77 23.05 17.81
C ARG A 17 -11.32 23.40 18.16
N ASP A 18 -10.65 22.54 18.91
CA ASP A 18 -9.18 22.51 18.92
C ASP A 18 -8.67 21.15 19.38
N ASN A 19 -8.80 20.15 18.50
CA ASN A 19 -7.99 18.93 18.58
C ASN A 19 -7.77 18.35 17.18
N ARG A 20 -7.22 19.17 16.27
CA ARG A 20 -6.76 18.74 14.93
C ARG A 20 -5.25 18.85 14.76
N ASN A 21 -4.52 19.00 15.87
CA ASN A 21 -3.07 19.04 15.87
C ASN A 21 -2.54 18.08 16.94
N ALA A 22 -2.93 16.80 16.83
CA ALA A 22 -2.15 15.76 17.48
C ALA A 22 -0.84 15.67 16.69
N PRO A 23 0.33 15.79 17.35
CA PRO A 23 1.61 15.65 16.68
C PRO A 23 1.65 14.29 15.98
N GLU A 24 2.03 14.30 14.70
CA GLU A 24 2.27 13.08 13.94
C GLU A 24 3.18 12.19 14.77
N GLY A 25 2.68 11.00 15.15
CA GLY A 25 3.46 10.02 15.88
C GLY A 25 4.79 9.76 15.16
N PRO A 26 5.81 9.25 15.88
CA PRO A 26 7.17 9.14 15.37
C PRO A 26 7.14 8.60 13.96
N GLU A 27 7.78 9.32 13.02
CA GLU A 27 7.90 8.93 11.62
C GLU A 27 8.23 7.45 11.58
N SER A 28 7.21 6.62 11.39
CA SER A 28 7.41 5.18 11.33
C SER A 28 8.40 4.98 10.20
N ASP A 29 9.44 4.18 10.40
CA ASP A 29 10.47 3.90 9.39
C ASP A 29 9.80 3.42 8.09
N VAL A 30 9.48 4.37 7.23
CA VAL A 30 8.65 4.17 6.05
C VAL A 30 9.57 4.37 4.87
N VAL A 31 9.72 3.30 4.10
CA VAL A 31 10.49 3.29 2.88
C VAL A 31 9.62 3.87 1.77
N GLU A 32 10.07 4.97 1.19
CA GLU A 32 9.43 5.63 0.06
C GLU A 32 10.17 5.25 -1.23
N LYS A 33 9.44 4.78 -2.25
CA LYS A 33 10.00 4.49 -3.58
C LYS A 33 9.24 5.24 -4.65
N LEU A 34 10.01 5.99 -5.45
CA LEU A 34 9.54 6.62 -6.67
C LEU A 34 9.47 5.58 -7.78
N VAL A 35 8.28 5.37 -8.34
CA VAL A 35 8.10 4.42 -9.44
C VAL A 35 8.18 5.10 -10.79
N HIS A 36 7.46 6.21 -10.96
CA HIS A 36 7.40 6.88 -12.25
C HIS A 36 7.06 8.36 -12.11
N ILE A 37 7.65 9.18 -12.99
CA ILE A 37 7.32 10.61 -13.15
C ILE A 37 6.93 10.87 -14.59
N ASN A 38 5.77 11.48 -14.78
CA ASN A 38 5.26 11.92 -16.06
C ASN A 38 5.26 13.45 -16.14
N ARG A 39 5.74 14.01 -17.26
CA ARG A 39 5.45 15.40 -17.61
C ARG A 39 4.18 15.44 -18.44
N VAL A 40 3.09 15.95 -17.87
CA VAL A 40 1.80 16.11 -18.53
C VAL A 40 1.58 17.55 -18.96
N ALA A 41 0.86 17.77 -20.05
CA ALA A 41 0.63 19.10 -20.60
C ALA A 41 -0.86 19.35 -20.87
N ALA A 42 -1.34 20.54 -20.53
CA ALA A 42 -2.65 21.04 -20.95
C ALA A 42 -2.47 22.14 -22.00
N THR A 43 -3.11 21.98 -23.15
CA THR A 43 -3.05 22.96 -24.25
C THR A 43 -4.01 24.11 -23.97
N VAL A 44 -3.54 25.35 -24.15
CA VAL A 44 -4.30 26.59 -23.99
C VAL A 44 -4.02 27.51 -25.17
N LYS A 45 -4.82 28.58 -25.33
CA LYS A 45 -4.71 29.54 -26.46
C LYS A 45 -3.31 30.12 -26.67
N GLY A 46 -2.49 30.22 -25.63
CA GLY A 46 -1.13 30.77 -25.67
C GLY A 46 0.01 29.74 -25.58
N GLY A 47 -0.28 28.43 -25.69
CA GLY A 47 0.75 27.39 -25.65
C GLY A 47 0.36 26.18 -24.80
N ARG A 48 1.35 25.56 -24.13
CA ARG A 48 1.15 24.37 -23.28
C ARG A 48 1.54 24.67 -21.84
N ARG A 49 0.63 24.42 -20.91
CA ARG A 49 0.90 24.44 -19.47
C ARG A 49 1.38 23.06 -19.03
N PHE A 50 2.64 22.97 -18.62
CA PHE A 50 3.21 21.73 -18.12
C PHE A 50 2.90 21.51 -16.64
N SER A 51 2.82 20.25 -16.25
CA SER A 51 2.74 19.81 -14.86
C SER A 51 3.43 18.45 -14.76
N PHE A 52 3.85 18.08 -13.56
CA PHE A 52 4.44 16.79 -13.28
C PHE A 52 3.45 15.93 -12.50
N ALA A 53 3.33 14.68 -12.89
CA ALA A 53 2.60 13.66 -12.15
C ALA A 53 3.60 12.61 -11.64
N ALA A 54 3.59 12.34 -10.35
CA ALA A 54 4.45 11.37 -9.69
C ALA A 54 3.61 10.20 -9.17
N LEU A 55 4.12 8.99 -9.32
CA LEU A 55 3.57 7.76 -8.75
C LEU A 55 4.54 7.24 -7.69
N MET A 56 4.09 7.26 -6.43
CA MET A 56 4.87 6.88 -5.26
C MET A 56 4.31 5.61 -4.63
N VAL A 57 5.20 4.81 -4.07
CA VAL A 57 4.89 3.65 -3.24
C VAL A 57 5.59 3.83 -1.90
N VAL A 58 4.90 3.47 -0.83
CA VAL A 58 5.29 3.74 0.54
C VAL A 58 5.01 2.47 1.34
N GLY A 59 5.96 2.02 2.17
CA GLY A 59 5.76 0.83 2.99
C GLY A 59 6.71 0.76 4.17
N ASP A 60 6.38 -0.06 5.17
CA ASP A 60 7.14 -0.15 6.42
C ASP A 60 8.10 -1.35 6.46
N GLY A 61 8.21 -2.11 5.37
CA GLY A 61 9.00 -3.35 5.29
C GLY A 61 8.51 -4.46 6.22
N LYS A 62 7.39 -4.28 6.93
CA LYS A 62 6.84 -5.19 7.95
C LYS A 62 5.41 -5.63 7.58
N GLY A 63 5.12 -5.66 6.28
CA GLY A 63 3.84 -6.10 5.75
C GLY A 63 2.79 -5.00 5.61
N ARG A 64 3.13 -3.71 5.72
CA ARG A 64 2.26 -2.60 5.28
C ARG A 64 2.81 -1.93 4.04
N VAL A 65 1.93 -1.67 3.07
CA VAL A 65 2.28 -0.98 1.83
C VAL A 65 1.11 -0.14 1.33
N GLY A 66 1.40 1.00 0.73
CA GLY A 66 0.47 1.96 0.16
C GLY A 66 1.04 2.56 -1.12
N PHE A 67 0.18 3.16 -1.93
CA PHE A 67 0.59 3.87 -3.14
C PHE A 67 -0.24 5.15 -3.28
N GLY A 68 0.34 6.14 -3.95
CA GLY A 68 -0.27 7.45 -4.13
C GLY A 68 0.17 8.10 -5.43
N HIS A 69 -0.64 9.03 -5.91
CA HIS A 69 -0.36 9.79 -7.11
C HIS A 69 -0.42 11.30 -6.82
N GLY A 70 0.65 12.01 -7.13
CA GLY A 70 0.72 13.45 -6.94
C GLY A 70 0.76 14.15 -8.27
N LYS A 71 0.08 15.29 -8.39
CA LYS A 71 0.24 16.19 -9.54
C LYS A 71 0.50 17.61 -9.05
N ALA A 72 1.55 18.24 -9.56
CA ALA A 72 1.90 19.61 -9.24
C ALA A 72 2.62 20.30 -10.41
N ARG A 73 2.93 21.59 -10.25
CA ARG A 73 3.71 22.34 -11.25
C ARG A 73 5.19 21.98 -11.21
N GLU A 74 5.68 21.61 -10.03
CA GLU A 74 7.07 21.23 -9.79
C GLU A 74 7.16 19.76 -9.36
N VAL A 75 8.32 19.14 -9.61
CA VAL A 75 8.55 17.73 -9.29
C VAL A 75 8.53 17.46 -7.78
N PRO A 76 9.23 18.23 -6.91
CA PRO A 76 9.25 17.96 -5.48
C PRO A 76 7.87 18.07 -4.83
N GLU A 77 7.07 19.05 -5.26
CA GLU A 77 5.70 19.23 -4.78
C GLU A 77 4.78 18.07 -5.22
N ALA A 78 4.98 17.52 -6.43
CA ALA A 78 4.25 16.34 -6.89
C ALA A 78 4.61 15.10 -6.06
N ILE A 79 5.90 14.90 -5.76
CA ILE A 79 6.36 13.78 -4.93
C ILE A 79 5.77 13.88 -3.52
N ARG A 80 5.84 15.06 -2.89
CA ARG A 80 5.27 15.27 -1.55
C ARG A 80 3.78 14.91 -1.49
N LYS A 81 2.98 15.40 -2.45
CA LYS A 81 1.54 15.06 -2.54
C LYS A 81 1.30 13.57 -2.72
N ALA A 82 2.12 12.91 -3.54
CA ALA A 82 2.03 11.48 -3.77
C ALA A 82 2.37 10.67 -2.51
N THR A 83 3.41 11.06 -1.77
CA THR A 83 3.82 10.44 -0.50
C THR A 83 2.71 10.59 0.55
N GLU A 84 2.15 11.79 0.73
CA GLU A 84 1.07 12.03 1.69
C GLU A 84 -0.19 11.21 1.38
N GLU A 85 -0.52 11.04 0.09
CA GLU A 85 -1.62 10.15 -0.32
C GLU A 85 -1.29 8.68 -0.04
N ALA A 86 -0.07 8.23 -0.37
CA ALA A 86 0.34 6.84 -0.19
C ALA A 86 0.35 6.42 1.29
N LYS A 87 0.73 7.32 2.21
CA LYS A 87 0.65 7.08 3.65
C LYS A 87 -0.79 6.85 4.13
N LYS A 88 -1.79 7.47 3.50
CA LYS A 88 -3.22 7.30 3.84
C LYS A 88 -3.81 6.01 3.30
N THR A 89 -3.28 5.46 2.20
CA THR A 89 -3.82 4.28 1.52
C THR A 89 -3.12 2.97 1.92
N MET A 90 -2.31 2.98 2.98
CA MET A 90 -1.59 1.80 3.44
C MET A 90 -2.52 0.65 3.82
N ILE A 91 -2.28 -0.53 3.25
CA ILE A 91 -2.94 -1.78 3.58
C ILE A 91 -1.97 -2.71 4.31
N ARG A 92 -2.51 -3.58 5.17
CA ARG A 92 -1.73 -4.64 5.83
C ARG A 92 -1.92 -5.95 5.07
N VAL A 93 -0.81 -6.54 4.62
CA VAL A 93 -0.77 -7.83 3.92
C VAL A 93 -0.24 -8.91 4.87
N PRO A 94 -0.91 -10.07 4.98
CA PRO A 94 -0.38 -11.20 5.74
C PRO A 94 0.80 -11.83 5.01
N LEU A 95 1.99 -11.74 5.60
CA LEU A 95 3.20 -12.38 5.09
C LEU A 95 3.53 -13.64 5.89
N ARG A 96 4.08 -14.63 5.19
CA ARG A 96 4.67 -15.81 5.81
C ARG A 96 6.07 -15.47 6.32
N GLU A 97 6.29 -15.62 7.62
CA GLU A 97 7.60 -15.43 8.27
C GLU A 97 8.23 -14.06 7.95
N ASN A 98 7.40 -13.05 7.62
CA ASN A 98 7.82 -11.76 7.07
C ASN A 98 8.76 -11.85 5.85
N ARG A 99 8.73 -12.96 5.10
CA ARG A 99 9.67 -13.27 4.03
C ARG A 99 9.01 -13.51 2.68
N THR A 100 7.94 -14.29 2.64
CA THR A 100 7.24 -14.67 1.38
C THR A 100 5.71 -14.62 1.51
N LEU A 101 5.00 -14.91 0.40
CA LEU A 101 3.54 -14.98 0.34
C LEU A 101 3.02 -16.34 0.83
N HIS A 102 1.76 -16.40 1.26
CA HIS A 102 1.16 -17.64 1.74
C HIS A 102 0.68 -18.57 0.62
N HIS A 103 0.25 -18.01 -0.50
CA HIS A 103 -0.22 -18.73 -1.68
C HIS A 103 -0.09 -17.85 -2.92
N ASP A 104 -0.16 -18.48 -4.08
CA ASP A 104 -0.12 -17.79 -5.37
C ASP A 104 -1.30 -16.83 -5.52
N GLY A 105 -1.01 -15.61 -5.97
CA GLY A 105 -1.98 -14.54 -6.09
C GLY A 105 -2.09 -14.04 -7.52
N ASN A 106 -3.32 -13.95 -8.03
CA ASN A 106 -3.60 -13.31 -9.31
C ASN A 106 -4.30 -11.97 -9.08
N GLY A 107 -3.82 -10.93 -9.76
CA GLY A 107 -4.36 -9.58 -9.68
C GLY A 107 -4.79 -9.08 -11.05
N ARG A 108 -5.94 -8.40 -11.08
CA ARG A 108 -6.41 -7.75 -12.30
C ARG A 108 -6.95 -6.36 -11.97
N TRP A 109 -6.47 -5.37 -12.72
CA TRP A 109 -7.02 -4.02 -12.70
C TRP A 109 -7.03 -3.45 -14.12
N GLY A 110 -8.22 -3.19 -14.66
CA GLY A 110 -8.39 -2.80 -16.07
C GLY A 110 -7.72 -3.81 -17.01
N ALA A 111 -6.74 -3.34 -17.79
CA ALA A 111 -5.90 -4.14 -18.69
C ALA A 111 -4.63 -4.72 -18.02
N GLY A 112 -4.34 -4.35 -16.77
CA GLY A 112 -3.24 -4.93 -15.99
C GLY A 112 -3.63 -6.31 -15.48
N LYS A 113 -2.85 -7.34 -15.83
CA LYS A 113 -2.97 -8.71 -15.33
C LYS A 113 -1.64 -9.11 -14.74
N ILE A 114 -1.64 -9.55 -13.48
CA ILE A 114 -0.44 -9.92 -12.74
C ILE A 114 -0.66 -11.28 -12.11
N MET A 115 0.39 -12.09 -12.14
CA MET A 115 0.51 -13.34 -11.41
C MET A 115 1.70 -13.23 -10.47
N MET A 116 1.50 -13.60 -9.21
CA MET A 116 2.54 -13.68 -8.19
C MET A 116 2.54 -15.09 -7.62
N ARG A 117 3.73 -15.65 -7.43
CA ARG A 117 3.92 -16.95 -6.80
C ARG A 117 4.84 -16.84 -5.60
N ALA A 118 4.50 -17.60 -4.57
CA ALA A 118 5.41 -17.76 -3.43
C ALA A 118 6.67 -18.49 -3.91
N ALA A 119 7.82 -18.12 -3.36
CA ALA A 119 9.11 -18.66 -3.78
C ALA A 119 9.88 -19.22 -2.57
N PRO A 120 10.75 -20.23 -2.77
CA PRO A 120 11.68 -20.70 -1.76
C PRO A 120 12.65 -19.59 -1.33
N PRO A 121 13.21 -19.69 -0.11
CA PRO A 121 14.18 -18.72 0.36
C PRO A 121 15.42 -18.70 -0.53
N GLY A 122 15.97 -17.51 -0.77
CA GLY A 122 17.14 -17.30 -1.62
C GLY A 122 16.81 -16.98 -3.08
N THR A 123 15.53 -16.92 -3.44
CA THR A 123 15.07 -16.54 -4.79
C THR A 123 15.19 -15.03 -5.04
N GLY A 124 14.99 -14.22 -4.00
CA GLY A 124 14.91 -12.77 -4.13
C GLY A 124 13.59 -12.28 -4.76
N VAL A 125 13.52 -10.96 -5.00
CA VAL A 125 12.34 -10.30 -5.59
C VAL A 125 12.45 -10.23 -7.11
N ILE A 126 11.89 -11.24 -7.78
CA ILE A 126 11.84 -11.31 -9.24
C ILE A 126 10.52 -10.72 -9.72
N ALA A 127 10.53 -9.41 -10.03
CA ALA A 127 9.34 -8.69 -10.50
C ALA A 127 9.70 -7.56 -11.46
N GLY A 128 8.74 -7.17 -12.31
CA GLY A 128 8.87 -5.96 -13.14
C GLY A 128 8.93 -4.69 -12.28
N GLY A 129 9.63 -3.65 -12.73
CA GLY A 129 10.01 -2.47 -11.92
C GLY A 129 8.90 -1.91 -11.01
N PRO A 130 7.70 -1.57 -11.52
CA PRO A 130 6.61 -1.06 -10.68
C PRO A 130 6.10 -2.06 -9.63
N MET A 131 6.08 -3.36 -9.95
CA MET A 131 5.69 -4.40 -9.00
C MET A 131 6.79 -4.64 -7.97
N ARG A 132 8.05 -4.62 -8.40
CA ARG A 132 9.23 -4.75 -7.53
C ARG A 132 9.24 -3.66 -6.46
N ALA A 133 8.99 -2.41 -6.83
CA ALA A 133 8.90 -1.31 -5.87
C ALA A 133 7.86 -1.57 -4.76
N VAL A 134 6.72 -2.17 -5.10
CA VAL A 134 5.66 -2.56 -4.14
C VAL A 134 6.11 -3.72 -3.26
N LEU A 135 6.71 -4.76 -3.83
CA LEU A 135 7.10 -5.95 -3.08
C LEU A 135 8.28 -5.67 -2.13
N GLU A 136 9.22 -4.84 -2.54
CA GLU A 136 10.35 -4.42 -1.72
C GLU A 136 9.92 -3.50 -0.57
N THR A 137 9.04 -2.52 -0.82
CA THR A 137 8.51 -1.64 0.25
C THR A 137 7.59 -2.39 1.21
N LEU A 138 6.93 -3.45 0.75
CA LEU A 138 6.15 -4.36 1.59
C LEU A 138 7.05 -5.18 2.54
N GLY A 139 8.31 -5.40 2.17
CA GLY A 139 9.27 -6.22 2.92
C GLY A 139 9.33 -7.69 2.49
N VAL A 140 8.81 -8.02 1.30
CA VAL A 140 8.93 -9.37 0.77
C VAL A 140 10.35 -9.58 0.26
N GLN A 141 10.97 -10.69 0.67
CA GLN A 141 12.33 -11.05 0.24
C GLN A 141 12.29 -12.01 -0.94
N ASP A 142 11.36 -12.98 -0.93
CA ASP A 142 11.29 -14.04 -1.94
C ASP A 142 9.92 -14.11 -2.59
N VAL A 143 9.85 -13.75 -3.86
CA VAL A 143 8.63 -13.79 -4.66
C VAL A 143 8.95 -13.74 -6.15
N VAL A 144 8.20 -14.48 -6.94
CA VAL A 144 8.25 -14.41 -8.40
C VAL A 144 6.95 -13.80 -8.90
N ALA A 145 7.03 -12.68 -9.61
CA ALA A 145 5.88 -11.96 -10.12
C ALA A 145 6.06 -11.58 -11.60
N LYS A 146 5.02 -11.83 -12.40
CA LYS A 146 4.99 -11.49 -13.82
C LYS A 146 3.72 -10.72 -14.16
N SER A 147 3.89 -9.63 -14.91
CA SER A 147 2.79 -8.96 -15.60
C SER A 147 2.56 -9.63 -16.96
N SER A 148 1.32 -10.06 -17.22
CA SER A 148 0.87 -10.71 -18.46
C SER A 148 -0.14 -9.85 -19.25
N GLY A 149 -0.19 -8.54 -18.96
CA GLY A 149 -1.08 -7.60 -19.62
C GLY A 149 -0.40 -6.25 -19.88
N SER A 150 -1.06 -5.17 -19.47
CA SER A 150 -0.56 -3.80 -19.61
C SER A 150 0.81 -3.58 -18.94
N SER A 151 1.73 -2.91 -19.64
CA SER A 151 3.01 -2.41 -19.13
C SER A 151 2.92 -1.04 -18.44
N ASN A 152 1.74 -0.40 -18.43
CA ASN A 152 1.53 0.88 -17.74
C ASN A 152 1.74 0.73 -16.21
N PRO A 153 2.68 1.48 -15.59
CA PRO A 153 2.96 1.42 -14.15
C PRO A 153 1.74 1.61 -13.26
N TYR A 154 0.82 2.51 -13.63
CA TYR A 154 -0.37 2.81 -12.83
C TYR A 154 -1.30 1.59 -12.71
N ASN A 155 -1.53 0.90 -13.82
CA ASN A 155 -2.37 -0.30 -13.85
C ASN A 155 -1.67 -1.48 -13.19
N MET A 156 -0.35 -1.60 -13.36
CA MET A 156 0.42 -2.67 -12.72
C MET A 156 0.38 -2.54 -11.20
N ILE A 157 0.66 -1.37 -10.63
CA ILE A 157 0.59 -1.19 -9.18
C ILE A 157 -0.81 -1.53 -8.66
N ARG A 158 -1.86 -0.97 -9.26
CA ARG A 158 -3.24 -1.27 -8.83
C ARG A 158 -3.57 -2.76 -8.91
N ALA A 159 -3.18 -3.44 -9.99
CA ALA A 159 -3.36 -4.88 -10.12
C ALA A 159 -2.56 -5.68 -9.07
N THR A 160 -1.34 -5.24 -8.71
CA THR A 160 -0.56 -5.83 -7.61
C THR A 160 -1.30 -5.70 -6.28
N PHE A 161 -1.84 -4.52 -5.99
CA PHE A 161 -2.62 -4.30 -4.76
C PHE A 161 -3.88 -5.19 -4.73
N GLU A 162 -4.58 -5.39 -5.84
CA GLU A 162 -5.69 -6.34 -5.90
C GLU A 162 -5.24 -7.78 -5.61
N ALA A 163 -4.09 -8.20 -6.13
CA ALA A 163 -3.55 -9.53 -5.81
C ALA A 163 -3.17 -9.67 -4.32
N LEU A 164 -2.60 -8.61 -3.72
CA LEU A 164 -2.21 -8.59 -2.32
C LEU A 164 -3.41 -8.56 -1.37
N LYS A 165 -4.52 -7.91 -1.74
CA LYS A 165 -5.75 -7.89 -0.93
C LYS A 165 -6.40 -9.27 -0.78
N VAL A 166 -6.23 -10.15 -1.76
CA VAL A 166 -6.77 -11.52 -1.72
C VAL A 166 -5.94 -12.43 -0.82
N GLN A 167 -4.69 -12.06 -0.54
CA GLN A 167 -3.81 -12.84 0.34
C GLN A 167 -4.45 -13.01 1.72
N SER A 168 -4.44 -14.24 2.18
CA SER A 168 -5.12 -14.69 3.39
C SER A 168 -4.16 -15.57 4.17
N SER A 169 -4.01 -15.29 5.45
CA SER A 169 -3.21 -16.16 6.31
C SER A 169 -3.99 -17.44 6.64
N PRO A 170 -3.29 -18.59 6.85
CA PRO A 170 -3.94 -19.81 7.32
C PRO A 170 -4.75 -19.60 8.60
N ARG A 171 -4.32 -18.69 9.48
CA ARG A 171 -5.04 -18.31 10.69
C ARG A 171 -6.37 -17.63 10.38
N GLN A 172 -6.40 -16.67 9.44
CA GLN A 172 -7.63 -16.03 9.00
C GLN A 172 -8.60 -17.03 8.36
N VAL A 173 -8.09 -17.96 7.54
CA VAL A 173 -8.92 -19.01 6.91
C VAL A 173 -9.46 -19.99 7.95
N ALA A 174 -8.66 -20.39 8.93
CA ALA A 174 -9.06 -21.24 10.05
C ALA A 174 -10.21 -20.64 10.85
N SER A 175 -10.07 -19.37 11.25
CA SER A 175 -11.11 -18.63 11.97
C SER A 175 -12.39 -18.49 11.16
N LYS A 176 -12.30 -18.24 9.84
CA LYS A 176 -13.48 -18.18 8.96
C LYS A 176 -14.19 -19.53 8.81
N ARG A 177 -13.45 -20.64 8.84
CA ARG A 177 -13.97 -22.00 8.62
C ARG A 177 -14.30 -22.74 9.93
N GLY A 178 -14.01 -22.17 11.09
CA GLY A 178 -14.21 -22.81 12.39
C GLY A 178 -13.34 -24.06 12.61
N LYS A 179 -12.19 -24.17 11.91
CA LYS A 179 -11.28 -25.33 11.98
C LYS A 179 -9.99 -24.96 12.72
N LYS A 180 -9.28 -25.95 13.26
CA LYS A 180 -7.94 -25.71 13.80
C LYS A 180 -6.96 -25.43 12.65
N VAL A 181 -5.95 -24.62 12.93
CA VAL A 181 -4.92 -24.27 11.92
C VAL A 181 -4.14 -25.52 11.47
N ALA A 182 -3.89 -26.46 12.39
CA ALA A 182 -3.22 -27.73 12.10
C ALA A 182 -3.97 -28.55 11.04
N ASP A 183 -5.30 -28.59 11.10
CA ASP A 183 -6.13 -29.36 10.15
C ASP A 183 -6.13 -28.74 8.73
N LEU A 184 -5.73 -27.48 8.60
CA LEU A 184 -5.63 -26.76 7.32
C LEU A 184 -4.22 -26.78 6.74
N MET A 185 -3.20 -26.86 7.60
CA MET A 185 -1.84 -27.07 7.16
C MET A 185 -1.61 -28.55 6.90
N GLY A 186 -2.08 -29.06 5.76
CA GLY A 186 -1.58 -30.32 5.24
C GLY A 186 -0.05 -30.27 5.13
N ARG A 187 0.63 -31.44 5.21
CA ARG A 187 2.09 -31.55 5.07
C ARG A 187 2.49 -30.91 3.75
N ARG A 188 3.05 -29.70 3.85
CA ARG A 188 3.18 -28.77 2.74
C ARG A 188 4.43 -29.16 1.94
N ASN A 189 4.24 -29.58 0.69
CA ASN A 189 5.31 -30.05 -0.20
C ASN A 189 5.76 -28.92 -1.15
N ASP A 190 5.75 -27.68 -0.65
CA ASP A 190 6.26 -26.49 -1.32
C ASP A 190 7.65 -26.18 -0.75
N GLY A 191 8.67 -26.14 -1.62
CA GLY A 191 10.09 -25.97 -1.23
C GLY A 191 10.41 -24.71 -0.40
N ALA A 192 9.45 -23.80 -0.21
CA ALA A 192 9.51 -22.69 0.72
C ALA A 192 9.37 -23.09 2.20
N SER A 193 8.99 -24.34 2.49
CA SER A 193 8.77 -24.89 3.83
C SER A 193 9.83 -25.91 4.26
N SER A 194 10.80 -26.22 3.40
CA SER A 194 11.80 -27.25 3.67
C SER A 194 12.73 -26.80 4.81
N PRO A 195 13.02 -27.65 5.81
CA PRO A 195 13.87 -27.31 6.95
C PRO A 195 15.29 -26.89 6.54
N GLU A 196 15.81 -27.44 5.43
CA GLU A 196 17.12 -27.06 4.84
C GLU A 196 17.21 -25.58 4.44
N ALA A 197 16.06 -24.92 4.24
CA ALA A 197 15.96 -23.59 3.69
C ALA A 197 15.99 -22.48 4.77
N VAL A 198 15.92 -22.86 6.05
CA VAL A 198 15.96 -21.95 7.22
C VAL A 198 17.35 -21.93 7.86
N GLU A 199 18.21 -22.90 7.55
CA GLU A 199 19.57 -23.05 8.11
C GLU A 199 20.70 -22.47 7.22
N SER A 200 20.37 -21.83 6.08
CA SER A 200 21.35 -21.17 5.19
C SER A 200 21.15 -19.66 5.09
#